data_AF-X1MMX7-F1
#
_entry.id   AF-X1MMX7-F1
#
_cell.length_a   1.000
_cell.length_b   1.000
_cell.length_c   1.000
_cell.angle_alpha   90.00
_cell.angle_beta   90.00
_cell.angle_gamma   90.00
#
_symmetry.space_group_name_H-M   'P 1'
#
loop_
_entity.id
_entity.type
_entity.pdbx_description
1 polymer ?
#
loop_
_entity_poly.entity_id
_entity_poly.type
_entity_poly.pdbx_seq_one_letter_code
_entity_poly.pdbx_strand_id
1 'polypeptide(L)' 'MSVEEAAMQMDLLGHNFFVFANDNTNKVNVLYKRKDGNFGLIEPEF' A
#
# COMPACT_ATOMS: atom_id res chain seq x y z
N MET A 1 -10.23 -0.18 1.68
CA MET A 1 -9.11 -0.52 2.57
C MET A 1 -8.27 0.73 2.66
N SER A 2 -8.02 1.20 3.87
CA SER A 2 -7.17 2.36 4.10
C SER A 2 -5.70 2.01 3.85
N VAL A 3 -4.85 3.03 3.73
CA VAL A 3 -3.40 2.82 3.58
C VAL A 3 -2.81 2.15 4.82
N GLU A 4 -3.32 2.48 6.01
CA GLU A 4 -2.89 1.89 7.29
C GLU A 4 -3.25 0.41 7.39
N GLU A 5 -4.46 0.02 6.96
CA GLU A 5 -4.88 -1.37 6.90
C GLU A 5 -4.02 -2.17 5.93
N ALA A 6 -3.73 -1.61 4.75
CA ALA A 6 -2.84 -2.21 3.76
C ALA A 6 -1.42 -2.40 4.31
N ALA A 7 -0.89 -1.42 5.07
CA ALA A 7 0.42 -1.52 5.71
C ALA A 7 0.45 -2.63 6.77
N MET A 8 -0.57 -2.71 7.62
CA MET A 8 -0.68 -3.76 8.64
C MET A 8 -0.74 -5.15 7.98
N GLN A 9 -1.55 -5.34 6.94
CA GLN A 9 -1.65 -6.62 6.25
C GLN A 9 -0.34 -6.99 5.53
N MET A 10 0.32 -6.02 4.90
CA MET A 10 1.61 -6.24 4.23
C MET A 10 2.68 -6.71 5.23
N ASP A 11 2.77 -6.09 6.40
CA ASP A 11 3.71 -6.49 7.45
C ASP A 11 3.37 -7.89 8.03
N LEU A 12 2.09 -8.21 8.25
CA LEU A 12 1.66 -9.53 8.74
C LEU A 12 1.99 -10.67 7.77
N LEU A 13 1.91 -10.40 6.47
CA LEU A 13 2.25 -11.38 5.43
C LEU A 13 3.76 -11.44 5.18
N GLY A 14 4.53 -10.44 5.64
CA GLY A 14 5.96 -10.33 5.36
C GLY A 14 6.26 -9.96 3.91
N HIS A 15 5.35 -9.23 3.24
CA HIS A 15 5.51 -8.80 1.86
C HIS A 15 6.25 -7.46 1.78
N ASN A 16 6.98 -7.23 0.68
CA ASN A 16 7.62 -5.93 0.41
C ASN A 16 6.77 -5.01 -0.46
N PHE A 17 5.68 -5.52 -1.03
CA PHE A 17 4.72 -4.78 -1.83
C PHE A 17 3.31 -5.35 -1.64
N PHE A 18 2.31 -4.49 -1.74
CA PHE A 18 0.91 -4.85 -1.53
C PHE A 18 0.00 -4.02 -2.44
N VAL A 19 -0.85 -4.68 -3.22
CA VAL A 19 -1.79 -4.03 -4.14
C VAL A 19 -3.18 -4.09 -3.53
N PHE A 20 -3.89 -2.98 -3.48
CA PHE A 20 -5.21 -2.89 -2.86
C PHE A 20 -6.09 -1.84 -3.53
N ALA A 21 -7.41 -1.97 -3.34
CA ALA A 21 -8.37 -0.93 -3.71
C ALA A 21 -8.55 0.04 -2.53
N ASN A 22 -8.17 1.30 -2.74
CA ASN A 22 -8.32 2.37 -1.75
C ASN A 22 -9.80 2.75 -1.64
N ASP A 23 -10.34 2.79 -0.42
CA ASP A 23 -11.75 3.09 -0.16
C ASP A 23 -12.11 4.58 -0.34
N ASN A 24 -11.15 5.48 -0.13
CA ASN A 24 -11.36 6.91 -0.27
C ASN A 24 -11.41 7.33 -1.75
N THR A 25 -10.57 6.72 -2.58
CA THR A 25 -10.42 7.10 -3.99
C THR A 25 -11.10 6.13 -4.96
N ASN A 26 -11.48 4.93 -4.50
CA ASN A 26 -11.92 3.81 -5.33
C ASN A 26 -10.91 3.45 -6.44
N LYS A 27 -9.63 3.81 -6.26
CA LYS A 27 -8.55 3.48 -7.20
C LYS A 27 -7.70 2.33 -6.68
N VAL A 28 -7.01 1.68 -7.60
CA VAL A 28 -5.98 0.69 -7.26
C VAL A 28 -4.72 1.42 -6.84
N ASN A 29 -4.23 1.10 -5.65
CA ASN A 29 -3.00 1.64 -5.10
C ASN A 29 -1.98 0.52 -4.88
N VAL A 30 -0.69 0.88 -4.88
CA VAL A 30 0.40 -0.04 -4.53
C VAL A 30 1.18 0.53 -3.36
N LEU A 31 1.16 -0.18 -2.23
CA LEU A 31 2.04 0.08 -1.09
C LEU A 31 3.33 -0.72 -1.25
N TYR A 32 4.49 -0.14 -0.91
CA TYR A 32 5.77 -0.84 -0.95
C TYR A 32 6.73 -0.36 0.15
N LYS A 33 7.65 -1.24 0.56
CA LYS A 33 8.69 -0.94 1.54
C LYS A 33 9.92 -0.38 0.85
N ARG A 34 10.33 0.82 1.25
CA ARG A 34 11.53 1.49 0.73
C ARG A 34 12.79 0.94 1.39
N LYS A 35 13.94 1.16 0.75
CA LYS A 35 15.26 0.78 1.30
C LYS A 35 15.61 1.52 2.60
N ASP A 36 15.01 2.68 2.83
CA ASP A 36 15.17 3.48 4.05
C ASP A 36 14.28 3.01 5.21
N GLY A 37 13.49 1.94 5.02
CA GLY A 37 12.61 1.38 6.04
C GLY A 37 11.22 2.01 6.10
N ASN A 38 10.97 3.10 5.37
CA ASN A 38 9.65 3.73 5.29
C ASN A 38 8.76 3.07 4.24
N PHE A 39 7.46 3.37 4.29
CA PHE A 39 6.51 2.99 3.26
C PHE A 39 6.42 4.04 2.15
N GLY A 40 6.24 3.57 0.91
CA GLY A 40 5.88 4.37 -0.24
C GLY A 40 4.53 3.92 -0.79
N LEU A 41 3.76 4.86 -1.35
CA LEU A 41 2.47 4.63 -1.98
C LEU A 41 2.55 5.07 -3.45
N ILE A 42 2.07 4.23 -4.36
CA ILE A 42 1.88 4.58 -5.76
C ILE A 42 0.38 4.69 -6.02
N GLU A 43 -0.05 5.85 -6.51
CA GLU A 43 -1.42 6.14 -6.90
C GLU A 43 -1.46 6.51 -8.39
N PRO A 44 -2.21 5.79 -9.23
CA PRO A 44 -2.37 6.13 -10.63
C PRO A 44 -3.22 7.39 -10.84
N GLU A 45 -2.66 8.33 -11.58
CA GLU A 45 -3.41 9.45 -12.17
C GLU A 45 -3.80 9.06 -13.60
N PHE A 46 -5.10 8.82 -13.80
CA PHE A 46 -5.72 8.64 -15.11
C PHE A 46 -6.63 9.84 -15.38
#